data_AF-A0A6J0HCJ3-F1
#
_entry.id   AF-A0A6J0HCJ3-F1
#
_cell.length_a   1.000
_cell.length_b   1.000
_cell.length_c   1.000
_cell.angle_alpha   90.00
_cell.angle_beta   90.00
_cell.angle_gamma   90.00
#
_symmetry.space_group_name_H-M   'P 1'
#
loop_
_entity.id
_entity.type
_entity.pdbx_description
1 polymer ?
#
loop_
_entity_poly.entity_id
_entity_poly.type
_entity_poly.pdbx_seq_one_letter_code
_entity_poly.pdbx_strand_id
1 'polypeptide(L)'
;MEGGRRGEAAAAGGDGPGPVFTLEEVGKRSSSREAWLVIHGRVYDVTRFLEEHPGGEEVLLEQAGKDATESFEDVGHSTDAREMLKQYYIGEVHPQDRKNEGSKNPSMTSSGQTSFWSTWLIPIFGALVLGLMYRYYMVDGKSS
;
A
#
# COMPACT_ATOMS: atom_id res chain seq x y z
N MET A 1 12.39 -26.19 -47.93
CA MET A 1 11.33 -25.41 -47.25
C MET A 1 11.33 -25.91 -45.81
N GLU A 2 12.27 -25.51 -44.95
CA GLU A 2 12.40 -24.16 -44.35
C GLU A 2 11.01 -23.67 -43.92
N GLY A 3 10.65 -23.51 -42.65
CA GLY A 3 11.35 -23.55 -41.38
C GLY A 3 10.33 -23.10 -40.31
N GLY A 4 10.78 -22.98 -39.06
CA GLY A 4 10.09 -22.11 -38.10
C GLY A 4 9.52 -22.77 -36.85
N ARG A 5 10.41 -23.23 -35.96
CA ARG A 5 10.13 -23.21 -34.51
C ARG A 5 9.82 -21.76 -34.11
N ARG A 6 8.70 -21.53 -33.43
CA ARG A 6 8.47 -20.37 -32.56
C ARG A 6 8.07 -20.98 -31.21
N GLY A 7 8.95 -21.08 -30.23
CA GLY A 7 9.84 -20.02 -29.76
C GLY A 7 9.12 -19.35 -28.61
N GLU A 8 9.17 -20.05 -27.48
CA GLU A 8 8.98 -19.58 -26.10
C GLU A 8 9.40 -18.12 -25.95
N ALA A 9 8.43 -17.25 -25.64
CA ALA A 9 8.71 -15.87 -25.28
C ALA A 9 9.20 -15.87 -23.82
N ALA A 10 10.49 -16.19 -23.66
CA ALA A 10 11.24 -15.91 -22.45
C ALA A 10 11.25 -14.39 -22.23
N ALA A 11 10.46 -13.93 -21.26
CA ALA A 11 10.61 -12.61 -20.69
C ALA A 11 11.93 -12.60 -19.92
N ALA A 12 12.98 -12.12 -20.57
CA ALA A 12 14.31 -11.96 -20.02
C ALA A 12 14.31 -10.94 -18.87
N GLY A 13 14.74 -11.39 -17.69
CA GLY A 13 15.02 -10.55 -16.53
C GLY A 13 15.53 -11.37 -15.34
N GLY A 14 16.82 -11.72 -15.36
CA GLY A 14 17.58 -12.24 -14.20
C GLY A 14 17.39 -13.72 -13.89
N ASP A 15 18.11 -14.61 -14.59
CA ASP A 15 18.04 -16.07 -14.40
C ASP A 15 18.92 -16.51 -13.20
N GLY A 16 18.31 -16.44 -12.03
CA GLY A 16 18.71 -17.02 -10.76
C GLY A 16 17.55 -16.80 -9.79
N PRO A 17 17.26 -17.69 -8.83
CA PRO A 17 16.21 -17.42 -7.86
C PRO A 17 16.63 -16.18 -7.05
N GLY A 18 16.12 -15.02 -7.45
CA GLY A 18 16.31 -13.79 -6.73
C GLY A 18 15.78 -13.94 -5.30
N PRO A 19 16.27 -13.11 -4.36
CA PRO A 19 15.72 -13.10 -3.01
C PRO A 19 14.19 -13.02 -3.03
N VAL A 20 13.54 -13.84 -2.22
CA VAL A 20 12.08 -13.85 -2.08
C VAL A 20 11.72 -13.17 -0.77
N PHE A 21 10.83 -12.18 -0.83
CA PHE A 21 10.40 -11.38 0.31
C PHE A 21 8.91 -11.61 0.57
N THR A 22 8.51 -11.62 1.84
CA THR A 22 7.09 -11.59 2.21
C THR A 22 6.58 -10.15 2.20
N LEU A 23 5.27 -9.96 2.03
CA LEU A 23 4.68 -8.62 2.16
C LEU A 23 4.91 -8.01 3.55
N GLU A 24 5.02 -8.84 4.59
CA GLU A 24 5.35 -8.37 5.93
C GLU A 24 6.78 -7.81 6.01
N GLU A 25 7.76 -8.45 5.36
CA GLU A 25 9.14 -7.96 5.32
C GLU A 25 9.23 -6.65 4.54
N VAL A 26 8.57 -6.58 3.38
CA VAL A 26 8.49 -5.34 2.58
C VAL A 26 7.80 -4.24 3.39
N GLY A 27 6.72 -4.56 4.11
CA GLY A 27 5.98 -3.63 4.96
C GLY A 27 6.79 -2.98 6.09
N LYS A 28 7.88 -3.62 6.54
CA LYS A 28 8.81 -3.03 7.53
C LYS A 28 9.73 -1.98 6.90
N ARG A 29 9.85 -1.95 5.57
CA ARG A 29 10.73 -1.06 4.78
C ARG A 29 9.92 0.07 4.15
N SER A 30 9.30 0.87 5.00
CA SER A 30 8.41 1.97 4.63
C SER A 30 8.94 3.35 5.07
N SER A 31 10.26 3.51 5.15
CA SER A 31 10.89 4.73 5.70
C SER A 31 11.78 5.42 4.68
N SER A 32 12.09 6.70 4.88
CA SER A 32 13.00 7.44 3.97
C SER A 32 14.43 6.89 3.90
N ARG A 33 14.81 6.02 4.84
CA ARG A 33 16.14 5.37 4.84
C ARG A 33 16.12 3.99 4.21
N GLU A 34 14.93 3.38 4.11
CA GLU A 34 14.70 2.05 3.57
C GLU A 34 13.26 2.02 3.03
N ALA A 35 13.11 2.37 1.75
CA ALA A 35 11.83 2.49 1.06
C ALA A 35 11.76 1.44 -0.04
N TRP A 36 10.95 0.41 0.20
CA TRP A 36 10.72 -0.66 -0.77
C TRP A 36 9.32 -0.60 -1.34
N LEU A 37 9.16 -0.97 -2.60
CA LEU A 37 7.88 -0.99 -3.30
C LEU A 37 7.70 -2.33 -3.99
N VAL A 38 6.46 -2.81 -4.03
CA VAL A 38 6.09 -3.95 -4.86
C VAL A 38 5.37 -3.44 -6.11
N ILE A 39 5.87 -3.82 -7.29
CA ILE A 39 5.24 -3.50 -8.58
C ILE A 39 5.20 -4.76 -9.42
N HIS A 40 4.00 -5.17 -9.86
CA HIS A 40 3.76 -6.42 -10.58
C HIS A 40 4.33 -7.63 -9.83
N GLY A 41 4.22 -7.63 -8.50
CA GLY A 41 4.74 -8.67 -7.61
C GLY A 41 6.27 -8.72 -7.47
N ARG A 42 7.01 -7.80 -8.07
CA ARG A 42 8.47 -7.66 -7.92
C ARG A 42 8.78 -6.59 -6.88
N VAL A 43 9.85 -6.79 -6.12
CA VAL A 43 10.28 -5.89 -5.04
C VAL A 43 11.42 -5.00 -5.54
N TYR A 44 11.27 -3.70 -5.30
CA TYR A 44 12.20 -2.66 -5.71
C TYR A 44 12.65 -1.84 -4.52
N ASP A 45 13.96 -1.62 -4.38
CA ASP A 45 14.53 -0.69 -3.41
C ASP A 45 14.71 0.69 -4.04
N VAL A 46 13.77 1.58 -3.76
CA VAL A 46 13.76 2.94 -4.30
C VAL A 46 14.38 3.96 -3.36
N THR A 47 15.02 3.53 -2.27
CA THR A 47 15.59 4.42 -1.24
C THR A 47 16.48 5.51 -1.83
N ARG A 48 17.31 5.15 -2.83
CA ARG A 48 18.22 6.10 -3.49
C ARG A 48 17.53 6.99 -4.54
N PHE A 49 16.35 6.60 -4.98
CA PHE A 49 15.58 7.28 -6.01
C PHE A 49 14.56 8.27 -5.45
N LEU A 50 14.35 8.28 -4.13
CA LEU A 50 13.36 9.15 -3.47
C LEU A 50 13.51 10.62 -3.90
N GLU A 51 14.73 11.17 -3.82
CA GLU A 51 15.01 12.57 -4.17
C GLU A 51 15.10 12.81 -5.68
N GLU A 52 15.34 11.77 -6.48
CA GLU A 52 15.47 11.85 -7.94
C GLU A 52 14.13 11.64 -8.66
N HIS A 53 13.08 11.23 -7.93
CA HIS A 53 11.78 10.95 -8.49
C HIS A 53 11.09 12.24 -8.98
N PRO A 54 10.75 12.35 -10.28
CA PRO A 54 10.13 13.56 -10.83
C PRO A 54 8.77 13.92 -10.19
N GLY A 55 8.07 12.94 -9.63
CA GLY A 55 6.81 13.14 -8.91
C GLY A 55 6.98 13.52 -7.42
N GLY A 56 8.22 13.64 -6.94
CA GLY A 56 8.56 13.90 -5.54
C GLY A 56 8.71 12.63 -4.69
N GLU A 57 9.41 12.74 -3.57
CA GLU A 57 9.64 11.61 -2.65
C GLU A 57 8.37 11.19 -1.89
N GLU A 58 7.46 12.14 -1.63
CA GLU A 58 6.27 11.90 -0.79
C GLU A 58 5.41 10.78 -1.36
N VAL A 59 5.16 10.79 -2.67
CA VAL A 59 4.33 9.76 -3.33
C VAL A 59 4.97 8.37 -3.29
N LEU A 60 6.30 8.29 -3.25
CA LEU A 60 7.00 7.00 -3.08
C LEU A 60 6.91 6.53 -1.63
N LEU A 61 7.03 7.44 -0.66
CA LEU A 61 6.93 7.12 0.77
C LEU A 61 5.51 6.70 1.19
N GLU A 62 4.47 7.30 0.60
CA GLU A 62 3.08 6.91 0.85
C GLU A 62 2.79 5.46 0.43
N GLN A 63 3.46 5.03 -0.64
CA GLN A 63 3.35 3.68 -1.20
C GLN A 63 4.41 2.72 -0.65
N ALA A 64 5.41 3.22 0.07
CA ALA A 64 6.49 2.40 0.59
C ALA A 64 5.98 1.31 1.54
N GLY A 65 6.56 0.12 1.41
CA GLY A 65 6.18 -1.09 2.13
C GLY A 65 4.91 -1.78 1.61
N LYS A 66 4.36 -1.38 0.46
CA LYS A 66 3.10 -1.92 -0.08
C LYS A 66 3.23 -2.29 -1.55
N ASP A 67 2.18 -2.93 -2.06
CA ASP A 67 1.98 -3.06 -3.50
C ASP A 67 1.49 -1.73 -4.08
N ALA A 68 2.33 -1.15 -4.93
CA ALA A 68 2.14 0.11 -5.60
C ALA A 68 1.81 -0.10 -7.08
N THR A 69 1.43 -1.31 -7.51
CA THR A 69 1.19 -1.64 -8.91
C THR A 69 0.08 -0.77 -9.49
N GLU A 70 -1.03 -0.62 -8.77
CA GLU A 70 -2.16 0.22 -9.20
C GLU A 70 -1.73 1.67 -9.34
N SER A 71 -1.13 2.26 -8.30
CA SER A 71 -0.60 3.63 -8.30
C SER A 71 0.40 3.87 -9.44
N PHE A 72 1.26 2.90 -9.73
CA PHE A 72 2.27 3.00 -10.79
C PHE A 72 1.66 2.98 -12.20
N GLU A 73 0.65 2.13 -12.43
CA GLU A 73 -0.03 2.03 -13.72
C GLU A 73 -1.01 3.19 -13.95
N ASP A 74 -1.69 3.70 -12.91
CA ASP A 74 -2.63 4.84 -13.00
C ASP A 74 -1.93 6.12 -13.45
N VAL A 75 -0.72 6.37 -12.95
CA VAL A 75 0.12 7.50 -13.37
C VAL A 75 0.57 7.39 -14.83
N GLY A 76 0.67 6.16 -15.37
CA GLY A 76 1.06 5.96 -16.77
C GLY A 76 2.53 6.24 -17.06
N HIS A 77 3.44 5.72 -16.22
CA HIS A 77 4.90 5.87 -16.41
C HIS A 77 5.37 5.43 -17.81
N SER A 78 6.28 6.22 -18.40
CA SER A 78 6.86 5.98 -19.72
C SER A 78 7.66 4.67 -19.78
N THR A 79 7.90 4.16 -20.98
CA THR A 79 8.73 2.96 -21.17
C THR A 79 10.13 3.14 -20.59
N ASP A 80 10.70 4.34 -20.70
CA ASP A 80 12.02 4.65 -20.15
C ASP A 80 12.03 4.60 -18.61
N ALA A 81 11.00 5.15 -17.96
CA ALA A 81 10.82 5.03 -16.51
C ALA A 81 10.68 3.56 -16.06
N ARG A 82 9.98 2.74 -16.84
CA ARG A 82 9.86 1.29 -16.59
C ARG A 82 11.18 0.55 -16.76
N GLU A 83 12.06 0.99 -17.66
CA GLU A 83 13.41 0.45 -17.79
C GLU A 83 14.31 0.87 -16.61
N MET A 84 14.27 2.15 -16.21
CA MET A 84 14.99 2.63 -15.02
C MET A 84 14.57 1.88 -13.75
N LEU A 85 13.28 1.60 -13.58
CA LEU A 85 12.76 0.84 -12.45
C LEU A 85 13.47 -0.51 -12.26
N LYS A 86 13.88 -1.17 -13.36
CA LYS A 86 14.58 -2.46 -13.29
C LYS A 86 15.94 -2.37 -12.57
N GLN A 87 16.56 -1.20 -12.54
CA GLN A 87 17.85 -1.00 -11.86
C GLN A 87 17.71 -1.10 -10.33
N TYR A 88 16.52 -0.87 -9.81
CA TYR A 88 16.19 -0.92 -8.39
C TYR A 88 15.63 -2.28 -7.95
N TYR A 89 15.57 -3.26 -8.85
CA TYR A 89 15.04 -4.59 -8.56
C TYR A 89 15.94 -5.35 -7.57
N ILE A 90 15.33 -5.86 -6.50
CA ILE A 90 16.03 -6.63 -5.46
C ILE A 90 15.51 -8.06 -5.30
N GLY A 91 14.34 -8.39 -5.84
CA GLY A 91 13.77 -9.72 -5.72
C GLY A 91 12.27 -9.80 -5.98
N GLU A 92 11.65 -10.92 -5.60
CA GLU A 92 10.22 -11.17 -5.82
C GLU A 92 9.43 -11.32 -4.52
N VAL A 93 8.14 -10.99 -4.57
CA VAL A 93 7.23 -11.30 -3.46
C VAL A 93 6.90 -12.79 -3.44
N HIS A 94 6.81 -13.34 -2.23
CA HIS A 94 6.46 -14.73 -2.00
C HIS A 94 5.12 -15.09 -2.67
N PRO A 95 5.03 -16.23 -3.40
CA PRO A 95 3.87 -16.57 -4.21
C PRO A 95 2.58 -16.76 -3.39
N GLN A 96 2.68 -17.07 -2.10
CA GLN A 96 1.52 -17.13 -1.20
C GLN A 96 0.94 -15.74 -0.93
N ASP A 97 1.79 -14.72 -0.79
CA ASP A 97 1.35 -13.35 -0.57
C ASP A 97 0.76 -12.73 -1.84
N ARG A 98 1.31 -13.06 -3.01
CA ARG A 98 0.75 -12.64 -4.32
C ARG A 98 -0.70 -13.10 -4.58
N LYS A 99 -1.16 -14.19 -3.94
CA LYS A 99 -2.51 -14.74 -4.12
C LYS A 99 -3.49 -14.37 -2.99
N ASN A 100 -3.00 -13.84 -1.88
CA ASN A 100 -3.79 -13.69 -0.67
C ASN A 100 -4.54 -12.35 -0.55
N GLU A 101 -4.53 -11.54 -1.61
CA GLU A 101 -5.33 -10.30 -1.68
C GLU A 101 -6.85 -10.59 -1.66
N GLY A 102 -7.26 -11.86 -1.81
CA GLY A 102 -8.63 -12.33 -1.62
C GLY A 102 -8.97 -12.94 -0.25
N SER A 103 -8.06 -12.95 0.73
CA SER A 103 -8.35 -13.50 2.07
C SER A 103 -7.52 -12.84 3.17
N LYS A 104 -8.01 -11.73 3.70
CA LYS A 104 -7.66 -11.32 5.06
C LYS A 104 -8.88 -11.39 5.97
N ASN A 105 -8.91 -12.51 6.68
CA ASN A 105 -9.43 -12.66 8.03
C ASN A 105 -9.02 -11.46 8.91
N PRO A 106 -9.92 -10.89 9.73
CA PRO A 106 -9.56 -9.84 10.68
C PRO A 106 -8.96 -10.46 11.94
N SER A 107 -7.64 -10.54 12.02
CA SER A 107 -6.97 -10.80 13.30
C SER A 107 -5.59 -10.18 13.32
N MET A 108 -5.51 -8.94 13.83
CA MET A 108 -4.48 -8.54 14.80
C MET A 108 -4.84 -7.19 15.41
N THR A 109 -5.39 -7.28 16.61
CA THR A 109 -5.31 -6.27 17.66
C THR A 109 -3.85 -5.93 17.93
N SER A 110 -3.48 -4.66 17.80
CA SER A 110 -2.68 -3.91 18.78
C SER A 110 -2.29 -2.54 18.21
N SER A 111 -2.44 -1.51 19.05
CA SER A 111 -1.77 -0.21 18.98
C SER A 111 -2.14 0.75 17.84
N GLY A 112 -3.11 1.62 18.11
CA GLY A 112 -2.98 3.04 17.71
C GLY A 112 -3.64 3.51 16.42
N GLN A 113 -4.72 2.90 15.93
CA GLN A 113 -5.51 3.48 14.83
C GLN A 113 -6.95 3.77 15.28
N THR A 114 -7.26 5.05 15.50
CA THR A 114 -8.64 5.52 15.56
C THR A 114 -9.22 5.45 14.16
N SER A 115 -10.04 4.43 13.89
CA SER A 115 -10.67 4.23 12.58
C SER A 115 -11.57 5.41 12.20
N PHE A 116 -11.53 5.75 10.91
CA PHE A 116 -12.22 6.84 10.22
C PHE A 116 -13.75 6.93 10.41
N TRP A 117 -14.39 5.92 11.00
CA TRP A 117 -15.82 5.94 11.32
C TRP A 117 -16.12 6.46 12.74
N SER A 118 -15.16 6.32 13.67
CA SER A 118 -15.26 6.84 15.04
C SER A 118 -15.11 8.35 15.12
N THR A 119 -14.36 8.96 14.21
CA THR A 119 -14.12 10.42 14.22
C THR A 119 -15.39 11.24 13.94
N TRP A 120 -16.38 10.67 13.23
CA TRP A 120 -17.64 11.38 12.95
C TRP A 120 -18.82 10.88 13.79
N LEU A 121 -18.91 9.59 14.10
CA LEU A 121 -20.02 9.07 14.90
C LEU A 121 -19.95 9.45 16.39
N ILE A 122 -18.75 9.56 16.98
CA ILE A 122 -18.59 9.92 18.40
C ILE A 122 -19.06 11.37 18.70
N PRO A 123 -18.67 12.41 17.94
CA PRO A 123 -19.19 13.76 18.19
C PRO A 123 -20.69 13.87 17.89
N ILE A 124 -21.22 13.15 16.89
CA ILE A 124 -22.66 13.15 16.58
C ILE A 124 -23.46 12.48 17.69
N PHE A 125 -22.99 11.36 18.22
CA PHE A 125 -23.65 10.66 19.32
C PHE A 125 -23.59 11.46 20.63
N GLY A 126 -22.46 12.11 20.90
CA GLY A 126 -22.31 13.03 22.04
C GLY A 126 -23.28 14.20 21.98
N ALA A 127 -23.43 14.84 20.82
CA ALA A 127 -24.38 15.93 20.63
C ALA A 127 -25.85 15.48 20.78
N LEU A 128 -26.21 14.28 20.31
CA LEU A 128 -27.55 13.71 20.47
C LEU A 128 -27.88 13.43 21.94
N VAL A 129 -26.95 12.84 22.69
CA VAL A 129 -27.13 12.56 24.12
C VAL A 129 -27.22 13.85 24.93
N LEU A 130 -26.32 14.82 24.67
CA LEU A 130 -26.33 16.10 25.38
C LEU A 130 -27.59 16.92 25.07
N GLY A 131 -28.07 16.89 23.82
CA GLY A 131 -29.32 17.52 23.41
C GLY A 131 -30.55 16.89 24.06
N LEU A 132 -30.65 15.56 24.11
CA LEU A 132 -31.72 14.85 24.82
C LEU A 132 -31.70 15.14 26.32
N MET A 133 -30.52 15.16 26.95
CA MET A 133 -30.37 15.46 28.37
C MET A 133 -30.76 16.91 28.70
N TYR A 134 -30.37 17.88 27.85
CA TYR A 134 -30.77 19.27 28.02
C TYR A 134 -32.29 19.45 27.82
N ARG A 135 -32.88 18.75 26.84
CA ARG A 135 -34.33 18.78 26.63
C ARG A 135 -35.10 18.20 27.81
N TYR A 136 -34.59 17.13 28.42
CA TYR A 136 -35.15 16.58 29.66
C TYR A 136 -35.04 17.59 30.81
N TYR A 137 -33.86 18.16 31.03
CA TYR A 137 -33.63 19.08 32.14
C TYR A 137 -34.40 20.41 32.01
N MET A 138 -34.63 20.91 30.80
CA MET A 138 -35.49 22.09 30.58
C MET A 138 -36.98 21.80 30.69
N VAL A 139 -37.42 20.58 30.36
CA VAL A 139 -38.82 20.18 30.52
C VAL A 139 -39.14 19.94 32.00
N ASP A 140 -38.26 19.28 32.75
CA ASP A 140 -38.43 19.05 34.19
C ASP A 140 -38.11 20.32 35.03
N GLY A 141 -37.19 21.17 34.58
CA GLY A 141 -36.84 22.42 35.25
C GLY A 141 -37.93 23.51 35.21
N LYS A 142 -39.04 23.29 34.48
CA LYS A 142 -40.20 24.19 34.44
C LYS A 142 -41.41 23.68 35.25
N SER A 143 -41.16 22.77 36.19
CA SER A 143 -42.15 22.27 37.14
C SER A 143 -41.70 22.51 38.59
N SER A 144 -41.45 23.77 38.96
CA SER A 144 -41.46 24.26 40.35
C SER A 144 -41.68 25.77 40.36
#